data_AF-A0A853D578-F1
#
_entry.id   AF-A0A853D578-F1
#
_cell.length_a   1.000
_cell.length_b   1.000
_cell.length_c   1.000
_cell.angle_alpha   90.00
_cell.angle_beta   90.00
_cell.angle_gamma   90.00
#
_symmetry.space_group_name_H-M   'P 1'
#
loop_
_entity.id
_entity.type
_entity.pdbx_description
1 polymer ?
#
loop_
_entity_poly.entity_id
_entity_poly.type
_entity_poly.pdbx_seq_one_letter_code
_entity_poly.pdbx_strand_id
1 'polypeptide(L)'
;MSASRTIVIAFIACAGAAGLTACSTAAHSIDVDFSKRTVISGQAKLDEGTDSAVLPLDRYMPSDAEDRTVDYAIDLSLRSCMAGKGFDFKVIDRRQGHSTVGFRLFGVWVLNKAAQYGYNPPPPDQVTQQLQALNAQTTTPDSQAAYSACLDAAAKKFPRVDPVSTLAAQGAATAFDKTIHDDSAGKKIVADWRSCMSGHGIALAKDGLNVDVSNVNDEQKTKIAVQDVECKTATNAVQRLADIDASYQTAIVNQKQAALNDERTKIDKTLAAAQTYIDQNG
;
A
#
# COMPACT_ATOMS: atom_id res chain seq x y z
N MET A 1 -29.95 -19.14 20.72
CA MET A 1 -30.68 -19.80 19.61
C MET A 1 -31.77 -18.85 19.13
N SER A 2 -31.55 -18.17 18.01
CA SER A 2 -32.59 -17.45 17.27
C SER A 2 -32.23 -17.54 15.80
N ALA A 3 -33.21 -17.93 15.00
CA ALA A 3 -33.06 -18.64 13.75
C ALA A 3 -32.71 -17.73 12.56
N SER A 4 -31.80 -18.24 11.72
CA SER A 4 -31.48 -17.73 10.40
C SER A 4 -32.70 -17.70 9.49
N ARG A 5 -32.93 -16.56 8.85
CA ARG A 5 -33.80 -16.42 7.68
C ARG A 5 -32.96 -16.55 6.42
N THR A 6 -32.92 -17.75 5.86
CA THR A 6 -32.35 -18.04 4.53
C THR A 6 -33.34 -17.54 3.47
N ILE A 7 -32.94 -16.53 2.70
CA ILE A 7 -33.66 -16.09 1.49
C ILE A 7 -33.24 -17.02 0.36
N VAL A 8 -34.17 -17.85 -0.12
CA VAL A 8 -34.02 -18.66 -1.34
C VAL A 8 -34.32 -17.75 -2.54
N ILE A 9 -33.29 -17.40 -3.30
CA ILE A 9 -33.45 -16.72 -4.60
C ILE A 9 -33.57 -17.81 -5.67
N ALA A 10 -34.73 -17.86 -6.31
CA ALA A 10 -35.06 -18.78 -7.38
C ALA A 10 -34.19 -18.52 -8.63
N PHE A 11 -33.53 -19.56 -9.13
CA PHE A 11 -32.86 -19.57 -10.42
C PHE A 11 -33.90 -19.57 -11.55
N ILE A 12 -34.02 -18.45 -12.26
CA ILE A 12 -34.70 -18.40 -13.55
C ILE A 12 -33.70 -18.87 -14.61
N ALA A 13 -33.93 -20.06 -15.16
CA ALA A 13 -33.20 -20.59 -16.30
C ALA A 13 -33.68 -19.94 -17.60
N CYS A 14 -32.94 -18.96 -18.11
CA CYS A 14 -33.10 -18.49 -19.49
C CYS A 14 -32.24 -19.36 -20.42
N ALA A 15 -32.89 -20.31 -21.10
CA ALA A 15 -32.35 -20.96 -22.28
C ALA A 15 -32.44 -19.99 -23.46
N GLY A 16 -31.29 -19.52 -23.93
CA GLY A 16 -31.18 -18.67 -25.12
C GLY A 16 -29.74 -18.70 -25.63
N ALA A 17 -29.56 -19.22 -26.84
CA ALA A 17 -28.27 -19.37 -27.50
C ALA A 17 -27.50 -18.04 -27.55
N ALA A 18 -26.31 -18.01 -26.95
CA ALA A 18 -25.39 -16.88 -27.02
C ALA A 18 -24.01 -17.41 -27.41
N GLY A 19 -23.45 -16.82 -28.47
CA GLY A 19 -22.09 -17.09 -28.91
C GLY A 19 -21.09 -16.86 -27.77
N LEU A 20 -20.02 -17.65 -27.81
CA LEU A 20 -18.86 -17.58 -26.93
C LEU A 20 -18.21 -16.19 -27.02
N THR A 21 -18.78 -15.21 -26.33
CA THR A 21 -18.07 -14.03 -25.90
C THR A 21 -17.37 -14.44 -24.61
N ALA A 22 -16.14 -14.92 -24.78
CA ALA A 22 -15.19 -14.95 -23.68
C ALA A 22 -15.05 -13.50 -23.20
N CYS A 23 -15.75 -13.14 -22.12
CA CYS A 23 -15.29 -12.08 -21.24
C CYS A 23 -13.98 -12.58 -20.64
N SER A 24 -12.89 -12.45 -21.39
CA SER A 24 -11.56 -12.42 -20.81
C SER A 24 -11.62 -11.34 -19.76
N THR A 25 -11.57 -11.73 -18.49
CA THR A 25 -11.03 -10.88 -17.45
C THR A 25 -9.61 -10.55 -17.90
N ALA A 26 -9.48 -9.48 -18.68
CA ALA A 26 -8.20 -8.91 -19.01
C ALA A 26 -7.60 -8.54 -17.66
N ALA A 27 -6.69 -9.39 -17.17
CA ALA A 27 -5.67 -8.95 -16.25
C ALA A 27 -5.16 -7.63 -16.84
N HIS A 28 -5.24 -6.55 -16.06
CA HIS A 28 -4.77 -5.22 -16.45
C HIS A 28 -3.27 -5.34 -16.70
N SER A 29 -2.92 -5.80 -17.89
CA SER A 29 -1.56 -6.06 -18.33
C SER A 29 -1.10 -4.75 -18.95
N ILE A 30 -0.16 -4.11 -18.28
CA ILE A 30 0.51 -2.94 -18.83
C ILE A 30 1.27 -3.38 -20.09
N ASP A 31 0.97 -2.77 -21.23
CA ASP A 31 1.63 -3.08 -22.50
C ASP A 31 3.03 -2.47 -22.52
N VAL A 32 4.03 -3.26 -22.10
CA VAL A 32 5.43 -2.87 -21.95
C VAL A 32 6.34 -4.01 -22.41
N ASP A 33 7.30 -3.70 -23.26
CA ASP A 33 8.36 -4.64 -23.65
C ASP A 33 9.43 -4.71 -22.57
N PHE A 34 9.51 -5.84 -21.87
CA PHE A 34 10.51 -6.07 -20.82
C PHE A 34 11.80 -6.72 -21.33
N SER A 35 11.89 -7.09 -22.62
CA SER A 35 13.03 -7.85 -23.16
C SER A 35 14.37 -7.12 -23.08
N LYS A 36 14.34 -5.78 -23.08
CA LYS A 36 15.52 -4.92 -23.03
C LYS A 36 15.87 -4.43 -21.62
N ARG A 37 15.14 -4.86 -20.59
CA ARG A 37 15.43 -4.45 -19.20
C ARG A 37 16.83 -4.93 -18.80
N THR A 38 17.52 -4.12 -18.02
CA THR A 38 18.82 -4.47 -17.42
C THR A 38 18.72 -4.28 -15.92
N VAL A 39 19.13 -5.29 -15.16
CA VAL A 39 19.23 -5.20 -13.71
C VAL A 39 20.51 -4.45 -13.36
N ILE A 40 20.37 -3.34 -12.64
CA ILE A 40 21.50 -2.53 -12.18
C ILE A 40 21.62 -2.72 -10.68
N SER A 41 22.78 -3.22 -10.22
CA SER A 41 23.00 -3.43 -8.79
C SER A 41 23.01 -2.11 -8.02
N GLY A 42 22.24 -2.05 -6.93
CA GLY A 42 22.11 -0.89 -6.08
C GLY A 42 21.27 0.24 -6.69
N GLN A 43 20.48 -0.05 -7.73
CA GLN A 43 19.55 0.91 -8.31
C GLN A 43 18.41 1.22 -7.36
N ALA A 44 17.80 0.17 -6.77
CA ALA A 44 16.84 0.36 -5.70
C ALA A 44 17.60 0.79 -4.43
N LYS A 45 17.09 1.82 -3.74
CA LYS A 45 17.67 2.28 -2.47
C LYS A 45 16.83 1.77 -1.32
N LEU A 46 17.39 0.84 -0.55
CA LEU A 46 16.76 0.36 0.67
C LEU A 46 16.82 1.44 1.75
N ASP A 47 15.71 1.63 2.46
CA ASP A 47 15.59 2.53 3.61
C ASP A 47 15.14 1.71 4.83
N GLU A 48 16.10 1.41 5.69
CA GLU A 48 15.86 0.69 6.95
C GLU A 48 15.00 1.50 7.94
N GLY A 49 15.06 2.83 7.85
CA GLY A 49 14.27 3.73 8.69
C GLY A 49 12.77 3.56 8.44
N THR A 50 12.38 3.32 7.18
CA THR A 50 10.97 3.18 6.77
C THR A 50 10.56 1.76 6.37
N ASP A 51 11.45 0.78 6.46
CA ASP A 51 11.24 -0.61 5.98
C ASP A 51 10.85 -0.69 4.50
N SER A 52 11.34 0.26 3.71
CA SER A 52 10.94 0.43 2.31
C SER A 52 12.13 0.33 1.35
N ALA A 53 11.81 0.25 0.06
CA ALA A 53 12.77 0.42 -1.00
C ALA A 53 12.27 1.56 -1.89
N VAL A 54 13.14 2.53 -2.17
CA VAL A 54 12.86 3.59 -3.15
C VAL A 54 13.04 3.01 -4.55
N LEU A 55 11.94 2.97 -5.30
CA LEU A 55 11.81 2.35 -6.60
C LEU A 55 11.44 3.38 -7.69
N PRO A 56 11.70 3.10 -8.98
CA PRO A 56 11.53 4.08 -10.05
C PRO A 56 10.11 4.66 -10.21
N LEU A 57 9.05 3.91 -9.89
CA LEU A 57 7.66 4.38 -10.01
C LEU A 57 7.20 5.22 -8.82
N ASP A 58 7.91 5.20 -7.69
CA ASP A 58 7.52 5.94 -6.47
C ASP A 58 7.37 7.44 -6.75
N ARG A 59 8.19 7.99 -7.65
CA ARG A 59 8.12 9.41 -8.03
C ARG A 59 6.82 9.84 -8.71
N TYR A 60 5.98 8.90 -9.14
CA TYR A 60 4.71 9.16 -9.81
C TYR A 60 3.49 8.86 -8.94
N MET A 61 3.73 8.38 -7.72
CA MET A 61 2.71 8.14 -6.71
C MET A 61 2.78 9.25 -5.65
N PRO A 62 1.71 9.47 -4.87
CA PRO A 62 1.79 10.30 -3.67
C PRO A 62 2.73 9.63 -2.67
N SER A 63 3.65 10.39 -2.09
CA SER A 63 4.37 9.95 -0.90
C SER A 63 3.49 10.03 0.35
N ASP A 64 3.81 9.27 1.40
CA ASP A 64 3.07 9.35 2.66
C ASP A 64 2.98 10.78 3.23
N ALA A 65 4.02 11.60 3.04
CA ALA A 65 4.05 12.98 3.51
C ALA A 65 3.11 13.89 2.70
N GLU A 66 3.05 13.69 1.38
CA GLU A 66 2.10 14.39 0.51
C GLU A 66 0.65 13.99 0.85
N ASP A 67 0.40 12.70 1.08
CA ASP A 67 -0.91 12.20 1.48
C ASP A 67 -1.37 12.78 2.81
N ARG A 68 -0.49 12.86 3.82
CA ARG A 68 -0.78 13.51 5.11
C ARG A 68 -1.03 15.00 4.96
N THR A 69 -0.37 15.66 4.01
CA THR A 69 -0.61 17.08 3.71
C THR A 69 -2.01 17.28 3.14
N VAL A 70 -2.41 16.46 2.16
CA VAL A 70 -3.76 16.51 1.59
C VAL A 70 -4.82 16.14 2.64
N ASP A 71 -4.59 15.13 3.46
CA ASP A 71 -5.49 14.75 4.56
C ASP A 71 -5.70 15.88 5.57
N TYR A 72 -4.62 16.58 5.92
CA TYR A 72 -4.72 17.71 6.85
C TYR A 72 -5.55 18.85 6.25
N ALA A 73 -5.38 19.16 4.97
CA ALA A 73 -6.22 20.15 4.29
C ALA A 73 -7.71 19.73 4.25
N ILE A 74 -7.99 18.43 4.04
CA ILE A 74 -9.33 17.85 4.12
C ILE A 74 -9.90 18.03 5.53
N ASP A 75 -9.15 17.70 6.58
CA ASP A 75 -9.59 17.84 7.98
C ASP A 75 -9.90 19.30 8.35
N LEU A 76 -9.09 20.26 7.91
CA LEU A 76 -9.37 21.69 8.09
C LEU A 76 -10.67 22.11 7.37
N SER A 77 -10.90 21.57 6.17
CA SER A 77 -12.12 21.84 5.39
C SER A 77 -13.35 21.21 6.05
N LEU A 78 -13.22 20.01 6.60
CA LEU A 78 -14.24 19.34 7.39
C LEU A 78 -14.59 20.17 8.62
N ARG A 79 -13.58 20.69 9.36
CA ARG A 79 -13.80 21.56 10.52
C ARG A 79 -14.66 22.78 10.18
N SER A 80 -14.34 23.49 9.10
CA SER A 80 -15.11 24.65 8.66
C SER A 80 -16.54 24.28 8.27
N CYS A 81 -16.72 23.19 7.51
CA CYS A 81 -18.04 22.75 7.05
C CYS A 81 -18.93 22.25 8.20
N MET A 82 -18.38 21.45 9.11
CA MET A 82 -19.08 20.92 10.28
C MET A 82 -19.51 22.04 11.22
N ALA A 83 -18.63 23.03 11.46
CA ALA A 83 -18.98 24.20 12.26
C ALA A 83 -20.15 24.98 11.64
N GLY A 84 -20.17 25.14 10.31
CA GLY A 84 -21.29 25.75 9.59
C GLY A 84 -22.61 24.97 9.69
N LYS A 85 -22.56 23.69 10.07
CA LYS A 85 -23.72 22.82 10.32
C LYS A 85 -24.05 22.68 11.82
N GLY A 86 -23.37 23.41 12.69
CA GLY A 86 -23.59 23.39 14.14
C GLY A 86 -22.90 22.23 14.87
N PHE A 87 -21.95 21.55 14.25
CA PHE A 87 -21.17 20.46 14.87
C PHE A 87 -19.72 20.88 15.09
N ASP A 88 -19.18 20.55 16.26
CA ASP A 88 -17.74 20.69 16.53
C ASP A 88 -16.98 19.52 15.91
N PHE A 89 -15.86 19.82 15.23
CA PHE A 89 -15.01 18.81 14.60
C PHE A 89 -13.56 19.10 14.95
N LYS A 90 -12.96 18.18 15.70
CA LYS A 90 -11.56 18.29 16.15
C LYS A 90 -10.62 17.87 15.04
N VAL A 91 -9.57 18.67 14.85
CA VAL A 91 -8.52 18.42 13.86
C VAL A 91 -7.20 18.22 14.58
N ILE A 92 -6.45 17.21 14.15
CA ILE A 92 -5.07 16.95 14.56
C ILE A 92 -4.19 17.18 13.33
N ASP A 93 -3.04 17.84 13.50
CA ASP A 93 -2.08 17.98 12.41
C ASP A 93 -1.41 16.64 12.10
N ARG A 94 -1.99 15.90 11.15
CA ARG A 94 -1.52 14.58 10.74
C ARG A 94 -0.12 14.61 10.14
N ARG A 95 0.36 15.77 9.68
CA ARG A 95 1.71 15.90 9.08
C ARG A 95 2.82 15.61 10.09
N GLN A 96 2.54 15.81 11.38
CA GLN A 96 3.46 15.50 12.48
C GLN A 96 3.56 14.00 12.79
N GLY A 97 2.69 13.18 12.21
CA GLY A 97 2.74 11.72 12.35
C GLY A 97 3.65 11.05 11.32
N HIS A 98 3.93 9.78 11.55
CA HIS A 98 4.62 8.89 10.63
C HIS A 98 3.80 7.63 10.37
N SER A 99 3.95 7.04 9.18
CA SER A 99 3.38 5.72 8.92
C SER A 99 4.07 4.70 9.83
N THR A 100 3.28 3.88 10.52
CA THR A 100 3.80 2.76 11.33
C THR A 100 3.76 1.45 10.57
N VAL A 101 3.06 1.40 9.44
CA VAL A 101 2.99 0.23 8.57
C VAL A 101 3.87 0.51 7.37
N GLY A 102 5.15 0.15 7.46
CA GLY A 102 5.98 0.05 6.27
C GLY A 102 5.30 -0.93 5.32
N PHE A 103 5.20 -0.57 4.03
CA PHE A 103 4.59 -1.45 3.01
C PHE A 103 5.30 -2.80 2.87
N ARG A 104 6.45 -3.00 3.55
CA ARG A 104 7.20 -4.27 3.70
C ARG A 104 7.13 -5.10 2.42
N LEU A 105 7.40 -4.45 1.27
CA LEU A 105 7.24 -5.04 -0.06
C LEU A 105 8.00 -6.37 -0.18
N PHE A 106 9.18 -6.44 0.45
CA PHE A 106 10.04 -7.63 0.51
C PHE A 106 9.98 -8.34 1.88
N GLY A 107 8.89 -8.16 2.63
CA GLY A 107 8.63 -8.72 3.96
C GLY A 107 9.41 -8.02 5.08
N VAL A 108 9.71 -8.75 6.16
CA VAL A 108 10.54 -8.27 7.26
C VAL A 108 12.02 -8.42 6.88
N TRP A 109 12.80 -7.33 6.91
CA TRP A 109 14.21 -7.37 6.52
C TRP A 109 15.12 -6.43 7.33
N VAL A 110 14.56 -5.68 8.27
CA VAL A 110 15.28 -4.73 9.12
C VAL A 110 15.45 -5.32 10.52
N LEU A 111 16.70 -5.60 10.91
CA LEU A 111 17.02 -6.42 12.08
C LEU A 111 16.50 -5.84 13.40
N ASN A 112 16.72 -4.55 13.66
CA ASN A 112 16.29 -3.93 14.92
C ASN A 112 14.77 -3.97 15.09
N LYS A 113 14.01 -3.72 14.02
CA LYS A 113 12.55 -3.79 14.02
C LYS A 113 12.03 -5.22 14.08
N ALA A 114 12.70 -6.17 13.42
CA ALA A 114 12.39 -7.59 13.55
C ALA A 114 12.57 -8.08 14.99
N ALA A 115 13.65 -7.66 15.65
CA ALA A 115 13.92 -7.99 17.05
C ALA A 115 12.96 -7.30 18.04
N GLN A 116 12.42 -6.13 17.69
CA GLN A 116 11.53 -5.38 18.57
C GLN A 116 10.05 -5.74 18.38
N TYR A 117 9.62 -5.99 17.14
CA TYR A 117 8.21 -6.12 16.78
C TYR A 117 7.86 -7.45 16.11
N GLY A 118 8.86 -8.24 15.71
CA GLY A 118 8.63 -9.44 14.92
C GLY A 118 7.83 -9.16 13.65
N TYR A 119 6.79 -9.96 13.41
CA TYR A 119 5.81 -9.73 12.34
C TYR A 119 4.67 -8.78 12.70
N ASN A 120 4.59 -8.31 13.95
CA ASN A 120 3.58 -7.33 14.32
C ASN A 120 3.96 -5.95 13.77
N PRO A 121 2.97 -5.07 13.48
CA PRO A 121 3.26 -3.69 13.17
C PRO A 121 3.86 -3.00 14.41
N PRO A 122 4.77 -2.03 14.22
CA PRO A 122 5.14 -1.08 15.26
C PRO A 122 3.90 -0.44 15.92
N PRO A 123 3.97 -0.10 17.22
CA PRO A 123 2.87 0.58 17.89
C PRO A 123 2.58 1.93 17.20
N PRO A 124 1.30 2.37 17.19
CA PRO A 124 0.92 3.66 16.63
C PRO A 124 1.68 4.79 17.32
N ASP A 125 2.08 5.79 16.57
CA ASP A 125 2.67 7.02 17.13
C ASP A 125 1.62 7.86 17.87
N GLN A 126 2.07 8.93 18.54
CA GLN A 126 1.17 9.77 19.34
C GLN A 126 0.04 10.38 18.50
N VAL A 127 0.34 10.82 17.26
CA VAL A 127 -0.65 11.42 16.35
C VAL A 127 -1.71 10.38 15.96
N THR A 128 -1.29 9.17 15.61
CA THR A 128 -2.17 8.05 15.26
C THR A 128 -3.03 7.64 16.44
N GLN A 129 -2.47 7.58 17.66
CA GLN A 129 -3.25 7.29 18.86
C GLN A 129 -4.33 8.35 19.12
N GLN A 130 -4.00 9.63 18.94
CA GLN A 130 -4.98 10.72 19.10
C GLN A 130 -6.09 10.64 18.03
N LEU A 131 -5.76 10.35 16.77
CA LEU A 131 -6.73 10.15 15.71
C LEU A 131 -7.66 8.96 15.99
N GLN A 132 -7.11 7.83 16.46
CA GLN A 132 -7.89 6.67 16.87
C GLN A 132 -8.86 7.00 18.01
N ALA A 133 -8.40 7.76 19.01
CA ALA A 133 -9.24 8.21 20.12
C ALA A 133 -10.37 9.15 19.67
N LEU A 134 -10.13 10.04 18.69
CA LEU A 134 -11.18 10.87 18.08
C LEU A 134 -12.20 10.01 17.30
N ASN A 135 -11.72 9.07 16.49
CA ASN A 135 -12.58 8.22 15.66
C ASN A 135 -13.42 7.23 16.47
N ALA A 136 -13.02 6.90 17.71
CA ALA A 136 -13.77 6.04 18.61
C ALA A 136 -14.95 6.74 19.30
N GLN A 137 -15.08 8.06 19.16
CA GLN A 137 -16.16 8.81 19.79
C GLN A 137 -17.50 8.53 19.11
N THR A 138 -18.56 8.42 19.90
CA THR A 138 -19.91 8.20 19.39
C THR A 138 -20.44 9.47 18.72
N THR A 139 -20.91 9.34 17.48
CA THR A 139 -21.58 10.41 16.73
C THR A 139 -23.09 10.21 16.71
N THR A 140 -23.83 11.31 16.56
CA THR A 140 -25.28 11.24 16.31
C THR A 140 -25.55 10.99 14.82
N PRO A 141 -26.73 10.46 14.45
CA PRO A 141 -27.10 10.31 13.04
C PRO A 141 -26.99 11.62 12.24
N ASP A 142 -27.42 12.74 12.83
CA ASP A 142 -27.34 14.06 12.19
C ASP A 142 -25.89 14.51 11.97
N SER A 143 -25.02 14.31 12.98
CA SER A 143 -23.59 14.61 12.85
C SER A 143 -22.92 13.73 11.79
N GLN A 144 -23.34 12.46 11.68
CA GLN A 144 -22.81 11.55 10.66
C GLN A 144 -23.23 11.96 9.24
N ALA A 145 -24.49 12.36 9.07
CA ALA A 145 -24.99 12.87 7.79
C ALA A 145 -24.30 14.18 7.39
N ALA A 146 -24.09 15.09 8.36
CA ALA A 146 -23.32 16.31 8.16
C ALA A 146 -21.87 16.01 7.75
N TYR A 147 -21.21 15.09 8.45
CA TYR A 147 -19.85 14.66 8.15
C TYR A 147 -19.73 14.11 6.73
N SER A 148 -20.63 13.21 6.32
CA SER A 148 -20.62 12.64 4.96
C SER A 148 -20.74 13.73 3.88
N ALA A 149 -21.68 14.66 4.04
CA ALA A 149 -21.86 15.76 3.09
C ALA A 149 -20.64 16.70 3.05
N CYS A 150 -20.02 16.95 4.19
CA CYS A 150 -18.80 17.76 4.29
C CYS A 150 -17.59 17.04 3.66
N LEU A 151 -17.48 15.73 3.83
CA LEU A 151 -16.43 14.91 3.24
C LEU A 151 -16.55 14.89 1.71
N ASP A 152 -17.75 14.74 1.17
CA ASP A 152 -18.00 14.81 -0.28
C ASP A 152 -17.60 16.17 -0.86
N ALA A 153 -17.87 17.26 -0.13
CA ALA A 153 -17.45 18.60 -0.53
C ALA A 153 -15.92 18.77 -0.49
N ALA A 154 -15.27 18.24 0.56
CA ALA A 154 -13.82 18.27 0.68
C ALA A 154 -13.13 17.42 -0.41
N ALA A 155 -13.66 16.25 -0.72
CA ALA A 155 -13.13 15.37 -1.78
C ALA A 155 -13.19 16.03 -3.17
N LYS A 156 -14.23 16.83 -3.45
CA LYS A 156 -14.31 17.63 -4.69
C LYS A 156 -13.28 18.76 -4.72
N LYS A 157 -12.96 19.33 -3.56
CA LYS A 157 -11.99 20.42 -3.42
C LYS A 157 -10.54 19.93 -3.54
N PHE A 158 -10.28 18.74 -3.03
CA PHE A 158 -8.95 18.09 -3.05
C PHE A 158 -9.07 16.73 -3.75
N PRO A 159 -9.25 16.71 -5.08
CA PRO A 159 -9.46 15.45 -5.80
C PRO A 159 -8.21 14.57 -5.71
N ARG A 160 -8.35 13.41 -5.08
CA ARG A 160 -7.28 12.39 -5.04
C ARG A 160 -7.31 11.57 -6.33
N VAL A 161 -6.13 11.17 -6.79
CA VAL A 161 -6.03 10.13 -7.82
C VAL A 161 -6.29 8.80 -7.12
N ASP A 162 -7.11 7.92 -7.72
CA ASP A 162 -7.38 6.60 -7.15
C ASP A 162 -6.08 5.78 -7.12
N PRO A 163 -5.57 5.44 -5.93
CA PRO A 163 -4.26 4.84 -5.78
C PRO A 163 -4.16 3.47 -6.44
N VAL A 164 -5.25 2.71 -6.61
CA VAL A 164 -5.20 1.38 -7.24
C VAL A 164 -5.39 1.41 -8.74
N SER A 165 -5.96 2.50 -9.28
CA SER A 165 -6.25 2.61 -10.71
C SER A 165 -5.16 3.36 -11.49
N THR A 166 -4.13 3.90 -10.84
CA THR A 166 -3.04 4.58 -11.55
C THR A 166 -2.18 3.62 -12.35
N LEU A 167 -1.62 4.12 -13.45
CA LEU A 167 -0.60 3.44 -14.21
C LEU A 167 0.63 3.15 -13.36
N ALA A 168 1.02 4.09 -12.49
CA ALA A 168 2.15 3.89 -11.57
C ALA A 168 1.92 2.72 -10.62
N ALA A 169 0.77 2.65 -9.94
CA ALA A 169 0.47 1.56 -9.00
C ALA A 169 0.27 0.21 -9.70
N GLN A 170 -0.43 0.19 -10.84
CA GLN A 170 -0.55 -1.02 -11.66
C GLN A 170 0.82 -1.50 -12.16
N GLY A 171 1.68 -0.56 -12.55
CA GLY A 171 3.04 -0.82 -12.96
C GLY A 171 3.90 -1.41 -11.85
N ALA A 172 3.81 -0.86 -10.63
CA ALA A 172 4.51 -1.36 -9.45
C ALA A 172 4.03 -2.78 -9.06
N ALA A 173 2.70 -3.01 -9.05
CA ALA A 173 2.15 -4.33 -8.80
C ALA A 173 2.59 -5.36 -9.85
N THR A 174 2.59 -4.97 -11.14
CA THR A 174 3.07 -5.82 -12.24
C THR A 174 4.57 -6.11 -12.12
N ALA A 175 5.39 -5.11 -11.79
CA ALA A 175 6.83 -5.29 -11.60
C ALA A 175 7.12 -6.28 -10.47
N PHE A 176 6.39 -6.15 -9.35
CA PHE A 176 6.57 -7.03 -8.20
C PHE A 176 6.16 -8.47 -8.52
N ASP A 177 4.98 -8.66 -9.12
CA ASP A 177 4.51 -9.97 -9.54
C ASP A 177 5.52 -10.65 -10.49
N LYS A 178 6.06 -9.90 -11.45
CA LYS A 178 7.10 -10.39 -12.36
C LYS A 178 8.38 -10.76 -11.64
N THR A 179 8.82 -9.94 -10.70
CA THR A 179 10.03 -10.18 -9.90
C THR A 179 9.92 -11.49 -9.11
N ILE A 180 8.76 -11.75 -8.49
CA ILE A 180 8.58 -12.91 -7.61
C ILE A 180 8.24 -14.19 -8.39
N HIS A 181 7.42 -14.11 -9.45
CA HIS A 181 6.83 -15.28 -10.11
C HIS A 181 7.39 -15.56 -11.51
N ASP A 182 7.77 -14.54 -12.28
CA ASP A 182 8.19 -14.71 -13.68
C ASP A 182 9.71 -14.77 -13.83
N ASP A 183 10.43 -13.87 -13.15
CA ASP A 183 11.87 -13.68 -13.28
C ASP A 183 12.65 -14.88 -12.73
N SER A 184 13.56 -15.45 -13.54
CA SER A 184 14.33 -16.64 -13.14
C SER A 184 15.31 -16.35 -12.01
N ALA A 185 15.92 -15.17 -11.97
CA ALA A 185 16.81 -14.76 -10.88
C ALA A 185 16.01 -14.46 -9.62
N GLY A 186 14.86 -13.78 -9.76
CA GLY A 186 13.93 -13.50 -8.67
C GLY A 186 13.41 -14.78 -8.00
N LYS A 187 12.90 -15.73 -8.80
CA LYS A 187 12.50 -17.06 -8.32
C LYS A 187 13.62 -17.80 -7.60
N LYS A 188 14.84 -17.71 -8.10
CA LYS A 188 15.99 -18.34 -7.43
C LYS A 188 16.24 -17.72 -6.06
N ILE A 189 16.20 -16.39 -5.94
CA ILE A 189 16.36 -15.70 -4.65
C ILE A 189 15.27 -16.13 -3.66
N VAL A 190 14.01 -16.17 -4.11
CA VAL A 190 12.90 -16.65 -3.29
C VAL A 190 13.13 -18.10 -2.85
N ALA A 191 13.53 -18.99 -3.77
CA ALA A 191 13.82 -20.39 -3.45
C ALA A 191 14.97 -20.54 -2.43
N ASP A 192 16.05 -19.77 -2.58
CA ASP A 192 17.18 -19.77 -1.66
C ASP A 192 16.73 -19.33 -0.24
N TRP A 193 15.93 -18.27 -0.15
CA TRP A 193 15.32 -17.81 1.11
C TRP A 193 14.41 -18.88 1.72
N ARG A 194 13.50 -19.47 0.93
CA ARG A 194 12.58 -20.52 1.39
C ARG A 194 13.34 -21.73 1.93
N SER A 195 14.45 -22.12 1.29
CA SER A 195 15.31 -23.21 1.74
C SER A 195 15.98 -22.88 3.07
N CYS A 196 16.47 -21.65 3.24
CA CYS A 196 17.05 -21.21 4.52
C CYS A 196 16.01 -21.31 5.63
N MET A 197 14.85 -20.68 5.46
CA MET A 197 13.78 -20.67 6.48
C MET A 197 13.30 -22.08 6.83
N SER A 198 13.10 -22.94 5.83
CA SER A 198 12.69 -24.34 6.06
C SER A 198 13.77 -25.15 6.78
N GLY A 199 15.05 -24.87 6.53
CA GLY A 199 16.18 -25.48 7.24
C GLY A 199 16.21 -25.15 8.74
N HIS A 200 15.60 -24.03 9.14
CA HIS A 200 15.38 -23.65 10.54
C HIS A 200 14.03 -24.13 11.09
N GLY A 201 13.31 -24.99 10.36
CA GLY A 201 12.01 -25.53 10.78
C GLY A 201 10.87 -24.51 10.77
N ILE A 202 11.02 -23.39 10.04
CA ILE A 202 10.00 -22.35 9.95
C ILE A 202 9.00 -22.67 8.86
N ALA A 203 7.71 -22.64 9.20
CA ALA A 203 6.61 -22.85 8.26
C ALA A 203 6.44 -21.63 7.33
N LEU A 204 6.28 -21.90 6.04
CA LEU A 204 6.13 -20.87 5.00
C LEU A 204 4.75 -20.97 4.37
N ALA A 205 4.19 -19.83 3.97
CA ALA A 205 3.02 -19.84 3.11
C ALA A 205 3.38 -20.38 1.71
N LYS A 206 2.35 -20.70 0.93
CA LYS A 206 2.50 -21.42 -0.34
C LYS A 206 3.40 -20.68 -1.34
N ASP A 207 3.18 -19.38 -1.51
CA ASP A 207 3.80 -18.58 -2.57
C ASP A 207 4.47 -17.31 -2.01
N GLY A 208 5.49 -16.81 -2.76
CA GLY A 208 6.21 -15.58 -2.45
C GLY A 208 7.09 -15.60 -1.19
N LEU A 209 7.32 -14.40 -0.64
CA LEU A 209 8.15 -14.12 0.54
C LEU A 209 7.32 -14.09 1.84
N ASN A 210 6.47 -15.09 2.02
CA ASN A 210 5.48 -15.11 3.10
C ASN A 210 5.77 -16.23 4.10
N VAL A 211 5.89 -15.85 5.38
CA VAL A 211 6.05 -16.78 6.50
C VAL A 211 4.69 -17.04 7.14
N ASP A 212 4.40 -18.30 7.47
CA ASP A 212 3.17 -18.62 8.18
C ASP A 212 3.35 -18.37 9.69
N VAL A 213 2.78 -17.27 10.16
CA VAL A 213 2.79 -16.86 11.57
C VAL A 213 1.41 -16.94 12.23
N SER A 214 0.47 -17.68 11.63
CA SER A 214 -0.92 -17.75 12.11
C SER A 214 -1.08 -18.41 13.48
N ASN A 215 -0.20 -19.38 13.81
CA ASN A 215 -0.31 -20.20 15.02
C ASN A 215 0.92 -20.07 15.95
N VAL A 216 1.57 -18.90 15.96
CA VAL A 216 2.75 -18.61 16.81
C VAL A 216 2.50 -17.42 17.74
N ASN A 217 3.06 -17.49 18.95
CA ASN A 217 2.98 -16.38 19.92
C ASN A 217 3.97 -15.25 19.57
N ASP A 218 3.86 -14.09 20.22
CA ASP A 218 4.68 -12.91 19.88
C ASP A 218 6.19 -13.11 20.12
N GLU A 219 6.58 -13.89 21.12
CA GLU A 219 7.99 -14.25 21.35
C GLU A 219 8.53 -15.09 20.17
N GLN A 220 7.74 -16.07 19.71
CA GLN A 220 8.06 -16.88 18.54
C GLN A 220 8.09 -16.05 17.26
N LYS A 221 7.13 -15.14 17.03
CA LYS A 221 7.15 -14.23 15.88
C LYS A 221 8.44 -13.41 15.83
N THR A 222 8.92 -12.94 16.97
CA THR A 222 10.17 -12.18 17.07
C THR A 222 11.37 -13.04 16.67
N LYS A 223 11.48 -14.26 17.21
CA LYS A 223 12.56 -15.20 16.83
C LYS A 223 12.52 -15.56 15.34
N ILE A 224 11.33 -15.84 14.81
CA ILE A 224 11.14 -16.16 13.38
C ILE A 224 11.51 -14.95 12.51
N ALA A 225 11.12 -13.74 12.90
CA ALA A 225 11.45 -12.52 12.16
C ALA A 225 12.94 -12.24 12.13
N VAL A 226 13.65 -12.43 13.26
CA VAL A 226 15.11 -12.32 13.31
C VAL A 226 15.75 -13.34 12.35
N GLN A 227 15.28 -14.60 12.37
CA GLN A 227 15.78 -15.62 11.45
C GLN A 227 15.49 -15.30 9.98
N ASP A 228 14.32 -14.71 9.68
CA ASP A 228 13.96 -14.22 8.34
C ASP A 228 14.97 -13.17 7.84
N VAL A 229 15.27 -12.18 8.68
CA VAL A 229 16.29 -11.17 8.38
C VAL A 229 17.64 -11.82 8.12
N GLU A 230 18.10 -12.73 8.97
CA GLU A 230 19.38 -13.44 8.79
C GLU A 230 19.44 -14.20 7.46
N CYS A 231 18.37 -14.94 7.12
CA CYS A 231 18.27 -15.67 5.85
C CYS A 231 18.32 -14.72 4.63
N LYS A 232 17.67 -13.56 4.72
CA LYS A 232 17.69 -12.54 3.68
C LYS A 232 19.06 -11.86 3.58
N THR A 233 19.69 -11.55 4.70
CA THR A 233 21.01 -10.90 4.75
C THR A 233 22.10 -11.80 4.19
N ALA A 234 22.11 -13.10 4.55
CA ALA A 234 23.11 -14.07 4.08
C ALA A 234 23.19 -14.18 2.55
N THR A 235 22.10 -13.87 1.84
CA THR A 235 21.99 -13.98 0.37
C THR A 235 21.81 -12.63 -0.33
N ASN A 236 21.84 -11.53 0.44
CA ASN A 236 21.47 -10.18 0.00
C ASN A 236 20.13 -10.16 -0.76
N ALA A 237 19.16 -10.95 -0.29
CA ALA A 237 17.92 -11.23 -1.03
C ALA A 237 17.14 -9.95 -1.35
N VAL A 238 17.00 -9.07 -0.35
CA VAL A 238 16.14 -7.87 -0.45
C VAL A 238 16.69 -6.89 -1.48
N GLN A 239 17.97 -6.55 -1.44
CA GLN A 239 18.57 -5.66 -2.44
C GLN A 239 18.47 -6.26 -3.86
N ARG A 240 18.75 -7.56 -4.00
CA ARG A 240 18.71 -8.23 -5.30
C ARG A 240 17.29 -8.28 -5.89
N LEU A 241 16.28 -8.55 -5.06
CA LEU A 241 14.88 -8.51 -5.48
C LEU A 241 14.45 -7.08 -5.82
N ALA A 242 14.83 -6.10 -5.00
CA ALA A 242 14.54 -4.69 -5.25
C ALA A 242 15.18 -4.18 -6.54
N ASP A 243 16.42 -4.58 -6.86
CA ASP A 243 17.08 -4.22 -8.12
C ASP A 243 16.43 -4.88 -9.35
N ILE A 244 15.94 -6.12 -9.21
CA ILE A 244 15.17 -6.78 -10.28
C ILE A 244 13.84 -6.03 -10.49
N ASP A 245 13.12 -5.71 -9.41
CA ASP A 245 11.88 -4.96 -9.46
C ASP A 245 12.08 -3.58 -10.09
N ALA A 246 13.11 -2.85 -9.66
CA ALA A 246 13.50 -1.58 -10.23
C ALA A 246 13.80 -1.69 -11.74
N SER A 247 14.34 -2.81 -12.23
CA SER A 247 14.56 -3.01 -13.67
C SER A 247 13.24 -3.11 -14.46
N TYR A 248 12.22 -3.77 -13.91
CA TYR A 248 10.88 -3.83 -14.49
C TYR A 248 10.21 -2.46 -14.46
N GLN A 249 10.27 -1.78 -13.32
CA GLN A 249 9.73 -0.43 -13.18
C GLN A 249 10.43 0.56 -14.13
N THR A 250 11.74 0.45 -14.32
CA THR A 250 12.49 1.29 -15.27
C THR A 250 12.00 1.12 -16.71
N ALA A 251 11.71 -0.12 -17.12
CA ALA A 251 11.16 -0.39 -18.45
C ALA A 251 9.77 0.27 -18.63
N ILE A 252 8.93 0.22 -17.59
CA ILE A 252 7.62 0.89 -17.56
C ILE A 252 7.79 2.40 -17.68
N VAL A 253 8.66 2.99 -16.86
CA VAL A 253 8.95 4.43 -16.86
C VAL A 253 9.39 4.89 -18.25
N ASN A 254 10.34 4.18 -18.87
CA ASN A 254 10.87 4.56 -20.19
C ASN A 254 9.80 4.52 -21.30
N GLN A 255 8.87 3.57 -21.24
CA GLN A 255 7.86 3.39 -22.29
C GLN A 255 6.57 4.18 -22.05
N LYS A 256 6.28 4.55 -20.80
CA LYS A 256 5.03 5.23 -20.42
C LYS A 256 5.26 6.59 -19.75
N GLN A 257 6.45 7.18 -19.91
CA GLN A 257 6.88 8.42 -19.28
C GLN A 257 5.85 9.56 -19.35
N ALA A 258 5.23 9.78 -20.51
CA ALA A 258 4.25 10.85 -20.70
C ALA A 258 2.99 10.62 -19.85
N ALA A 259 2.43 9.41 -19.89
CA ALA A 259 1.23 9.08 -19.10
C ALA A 259 1.50 9.14 -17.58
N LEU A 260 2.68 8.70 -17.14
CA LEU A 260 3.10 8.80 -15.74
C LEU A 260 3.27 10.27 -15.30
N ASN A 261 3.82 11.13 -16.16
CA ASN A 261 3.92 12.56 -15.89
C ASN A 261 2.54 13.22 -15.77
N ASP A 262 1.57 12.81 -16.59
CA ASP A 262 0.19 13.32 -16.53
C ASP A 262 -0.48 12.94 -15.21
N GLU A 263 -0.22 11.74 -14.67
CA GLU A 263 -0.69 11.32 -13.34
C GLU A 263 -0.05 12.15 -12.23
N ARG A 264 1.29 12.30 -12.24
CA ARG A 264 2.00 13.12 -11.25
C ARG A 264 1.52 14.57 -11.24
N THR A 265 1.25 15.15 -12.41
CA THR A 265 0.72 16.52 -12.53
C THR A 265 -0.63 16.69 -11.81
N LYS A 266 -1.49 15.66 -11.81
CA LYS A 266 -2.76 15.69 -11.07
C LYS A 266 -2.53 15.69 -9.56
N ILE A 267 -1.60 14.86 -9.09
CA ILE A 267 -1.21 14.80 -7.68
C ILE A 267 -0.62 16.15 -7.24
N ASP A 268 0.29 16.72 -8.02
CA ASP A 268 0.92 18.03 -7.75
C ASP A 268 -0.10 19.15 -7.65
N LYS A 269 -1.10 19.15 -8.54
CA LYS A 269 -2.19 20.14 -8.51
C LYS A 269 -3.01 20.05 -7.22
N THR A 270 -3.35 18.83 -6.79
CA THR A 270 -4.09 18.61 -5.54
C THR A 270 -3.25 18.99 -4.33
N LEU A 271 -1.96 18.66 -4.32
CA LEU A 271 -1.03 19.03 -3.27
C LEU A 271 -0.88 20.55 -3.14
N ALA A 272 -0.72 21.27 -4.26
CA ALA A 272 -0.63 22.73 -4.27
C ALA A 272 -1.91 23.39 -3.74
N ALA A 273 -3.08 22.86 -4.11
CA ALA A 273 -4.37 23.33 -3.59
C ALA A 273 -4.51 23.06 -2.08
N ALA A 274 -4.07 21.87 -1.61
CA ALA A 274 -4.05 21.53 -0.20
C ALA A 274 -3.15 22.46 0.61
N GLN A 275 -1.91 22.69 0.15
CA GLN A 275 -0.97 23.59 0.82
C GLN A 275 -1.51 25.02 0.91
N THR A 276 -2.03 25.55 -0.21
CA THR A 276 -2.66 26.88 -0.23
C THR A 276 -3.81 26.99 0.78
N TYR A 277 -4.63 25.94 0.88
CA TYR A 277 -5.73 25.93 1.83
C TYR A 277 -5.26 25.87 3.28
N ILE A 278 -4.22 25.07 3.57
CA ILE A 278 -3.58 25.02 4.89
C ILE A 278 -3.04 26.40 5.26
N ASP A 279 -2.32 27.08 4.37
CA ASP A 279 -1.73 28.40 4.66
C ASP A 279 -2.80 29.46 4.99
N GLN A 280 -4.02 29.28 4.49
CA GLN A 280 -5.16 30.18 4.72
C GLN A 280 -6.02 29.80 5.94
N ASN A 281 -5.94 28.56 6.44
CA ASN A 281 -6.92 28.01 7.41
C ASN A 281 -6.30 27.19 8.56
N GLY A 282 -4.97 27.02 8.54
CA GLY A 282 -4.16 26.28 9.51
C GLY A 282 -3.94 27.03 10.81
#